data_AF-A0A0A2HUE3-F1
#
_entry.id   AF-A0A0A2HUE3-F1
#
_cell.length_a   1.000
_cell.length_b   1.000
_cell.length_c   1.000
_cell.angle_alpha   90.00
_cell.angle_beta   90.00
_cell.angle_gamma   90.00
#
_symmetry.space_group_name_H-M   'P 1'
#
loop_
_entity.id
_entity.type
_entity.pdbx_description
1 polymer ?
#
loop_
_entity_poly.entity_id
_entity_poly.type
_entity_poly.pdbx_seq_one_letter_code
_entity_poly.pdbx_strand_id
1 'polypeptide(L)'
;MRKNAESMGANFMQGMNGKVEENVTTILGQGCDRTSMMGTTVHMIHGTAIPLKTETEMAGMKMASVATAFDEGKVDDTFFQHPAGIEAVHDRQADEMSRTMATQTMAMLKDPDGMKKMEQGATIPGLGPGEGNETDQEMMDQVDRIMRG
;
A
#
# COMPACT_ATOMS: atom_id res chain seq x y z
N MET A 1 12.10 3.03 -16.51
CA MET A 1 11.66 2.59 -15.17
C MET A 1 11.33 3.76 -14.25
N ARG A 2 12.28 4.61 -13.81
CA ARG A 2 12.00 5.68 -12.81
C ARG A 2 10.81 6.58 -13.18
N LYS A 3 10.82 7.14 -14.40
CA LYS A 3 9.71 7.97 -14.92
C LYS A 3 8.37 7.22 -14.98
N ASN A 4 8.38 5.93 -15.36
CA ASN A 4 7.16 5.12 -15.44
C ASN A 4 6.63 4.81 -14.02
N ALA A 5 7.52 4.57 -13.06
CA ALA A 5 7.15 4.35 -11.66
C ALA A 5 6.60 5.63 -11.01
N GLU A 6 7.22 6.79 -11.26
CA GLU A 6 6.73 8.10 -10.82
C GLU A 6 5.34 8.39 -11.41
N SER A 7 5.16 8.16 -12.72
CA SER A 7 3.87 8.32 -13.39
C SER A 7 2.80 7.36 -12.86
N MET A 8 3.17 6.11 -12.55
CA MET A 8 2.26 5.13 -11.96
C MET A 8 1.79 5.56 -10.58
N GLY A 9 2.70 6.02 -9.72
CA GLY A 9 2.35 6.53 -8.39
C GLY A 9 1.44 7.76 -8.47
N ALA A 10 1.75 8.71 -9.37
CA ALA A 10 0.96 9.92 -9.55
C ALA A 10 -0.47 9.61 -10.05
N ASN A 11 -0.61 8.75 -11.07
CA ASN A 11 -1.91 8.37 -11.61
C ASN A 11 -2.74 7.57 -10.61
N PHE A 12 -2.12 6.67 -9.84
CA PHE A 12 -2.78 5.91 -8.79
C PHE A 12 -3.34 6.85 -7.70
N MET A 13 -2.51 7.78 -7.22
CA MET A 13 -2.93 8.79 -6.23
C MET A 13 -4.07 9.67 -6.76
N GLN A 14 -4.01 10.11 -8.01
CA GLN A 14 -5.08 10.88 -8.65
C GLN A 14 -6.38 10.08 -8.75
N GLY A 15 -6.31 8.80 -9.13
CA GLY A 15 -7.48 7.91 -9.22
C GLY A 15 -8.21 7.71 -7.90
N MET A 16 -7.50 7.83 -6.78
CA MET A 16 -8.06 7.73 -5.42
C MET A 16 -8.47 9.10 -4.83
N ASN A 17 -8.48 10.14 -5.66
CA ASN A 17 -8.71 11.53 -5.26
C ASN A 17 -7.74 11.98 -4.14
N GLY A 18 -6.55 11.37 -4.11
CA GLY A 18 -5.49 11.64 -3.16
C GLY A 18 -4.80 12.96 -3.47
N LYS A 19 -4.51 13.74 -2.43
CA LYS A 19 -3.73 14.98 -2.54
C LYS A 19 -2.55 14.91 -1.59
N VAL A 20 -1.38 15.32 -2.07
CA VAL A 20 -0.19 15.58 -1.26
C VAL A 20 0.01 17.08 -1.19
N GLU A 21 0.11 17.61 0.02
CA GLU A 21 0.45 18.99 0.30
C GLU A 21 1.77 18.99 1.05
N GLU A 22 2.80 19.63 0.48
CA GLU A 22 4.14 19.59 1.04
C GLU A 22 4.31 20.55 2.22
N ASN A 23 5.07 20.14 3.24
CA ASN A 23 5.50 20.95 4.38
C ASN A 23 4.37 21.75 5.06
N VAL A 24 3.19 21.16 5.21
CA VAL A 24 2.00 21.85 5.75
C VAL A 24 2.07 22.11 7.25
N THR A 25 2.93 21.39 7.97
CA THR A 25 3.05 21.51 9.43
C THR A 25 4.39 21.01 9.94
N THR A 26 4.66 21.23 11.22
CA THR A 26 5.82 20.67 11.92
C THR A 26 5.34 19.85 13.11
N ILE A 27 5.76 18.58 13.16
CA ILE A 27 5.45 17.66 14.27
C ILE A 27 6.78 17.12 14.79
N LEU A 28 7.00 17.22 16.11
CA LEU A 28 8.24 16.78 16.77
C LEU A 28 9.53 17.37 16.14
N GLY A 29 9.45 18.62 15.67
CA GLY A 29 10.57 19.31 15.00
C GLY A 29 10.79 18.91 13.54
N GLN A 30 9.98 18.00 12.98
CA GLN A 30 10.08 17.55 11.60
C GLN A 30 9.04 18.24 10.71
N GLY A 31 9.49 18.78 9.57
CA GLY A 31 8.58 19.27 8.52
C GLY A 31 7.77 18.12 7.95
N CYS A 32 6.45 18.29 7.86
CA CYS A 32 5.55 17.22 7.47
C CYS A 32 4.73 17.55 6.21
N ASP A 33 4.67 16.60 5.30
CA ASP A 33 3.72 16.58 4.19
C ASP A 33 2.38 16.02 4.66
N ARG A 34 1.27 16.50 4.13
CA ARG A 34 -0.06 15.96 4.37
C ARG A 34 -0.56 15.23 3.14
N THR A 35 -0.96 13.99 3.34
CA THR A 35 -1.70 13.22 2.35
C THR A 35 -3.11 12.94 2.86
N SER A 36 -4.13 13.15 2.02
CA SER A 36 -5.51 12.79 2.36
C SER A 36 -6.11 11.91 1.27
N MET A 37 -6.76 10.83 1.68
CA MET A 37 -7.39 9.85 0.80
C MET A 37 -8.49 9.10 1.55
N MET A 38 -9.68 8.98 0.96
CA MET A 38 -10.79 8.15 1.46
C MET A 38 -11.08 8.28 2.97
N GLY A 39 -11.19 9.52 3.48
CA GLY A 39 -11.47 9.76 4.91
C GLY A 39 -10.29 9.54 5.85
N THR A 40 -9.11 9.24 5.33
CA THR A 40 -7.85 9.16 6.09
C THR A 40 -6.95 10.33 5.73
N THR A 41 -6.35 10.95 6.74
CA THR A 41 -5.34 12.01 6.62
C THR A 41 -4.08 11.59 7.34
N VAL A 42 -2.95 11.60 6.64
CA VAL A 42 -1.64 11.23 7.16
C VAL A 42 -0.70 12.42 7.05
N HIS A 43 0.01 12.74 8.12
CA HIS A 43 1.13 13.67 8.13
C HIS A 43 2.42 12.88 8.27
N MET A 44 3.29 12.97 7.27
CA MET A 44 4.54 12.22 7.17
C MET A 44 5.73 13.17 7.12
N ILE A 45 6.88 12.77 7.66
CA ILE A 45 8.11 13.56 7.53
C ILE A 45 8.41 13.79 6.05
N HIS A 46 8.64 15.04 5.67
CA HIS A 46 8.82 15.47 4.28
C HIS A 46 9.85 14.61 3.55
N GLY A 47 9.48 14.09 2.38
CA GLY A 47 10.35 13.24 1.57
C GLY A 47 10.56 11.81 2.09
N THR A 48 9.80 11.37 3.09
CA THR A 48 9.87 10.01 3.66
C THR A 48 8.50 9.35 3.74
N ALA A 49 8.48 8.04 4.02
CA ALA A 49 7.27 7.28 4.30
C ALA A 49 6.98 7.12 5.82
N ILE A 50 7.55 7.98 6.66
CA ILE A 50 7.42 7.88 8.13
C ILE A 50 6.26 8.77 8.60
N PRO A 51 5.12 8.21 9.05
CA PRO A 51 3.99 8.98 9.54
C PRO A 51 4.23 9.44 10.99
N LEU A 52 3.94 10.72 11.27
CA LEU A 52 3.91 11.27 12.63
C LEU A 52 2.49 11.48 13.16
N LYS A 53 1.49 11.55 12.26
CA LYS A 53 0.08 11.63 12.63
C LYS A 53 -0.79 10.98 11.58
N THR A 54 -1.71 10.12 11.99
CA THR A 54 -2.73 9.53 11.13
C THR A 54 -4.10 9.74 11.75
N GLU A 55 -5.03 10.29 10.99
CA GLU A 55 -6.43 10.49 11.36
C GLU A 55 -7.30 9.75 10.37
N THR A 56 -8.20 8.91 10.87
CA THR A 56 -9.12 8.13 10.05
C THR A 56 -10.55 8.36 10.51
N GLU A 57 -11.42 8.70 9.57
CA GLU A 57 -12.86 8.78 9.75
C GLU A 57 -13.52 7.74 8.84
N MET A 58 -13.96 6.63 9.44
CA MET A 58 -14.60 5.52 8.73
C MET A 58 -15.83 5.04 9.50
N ALA A 59 -16.95 4.88 8.78
CA ALA A 59 -18.21 4.37 9.34
C ALA A 59 -18.67 5.08 10.64
N GLY A 60 -18.45 6.41 10.72
CA GLY A 60 -18.82 7.21 11.90
C GLY A 60 -17.88 7.10 13.10
N MET A 61 -16.80 6.31 12.99
CA MET A 61 -15.74 6.22 13.99
C MET A 61 -14.58 7.12 13.61
N LYS A 62 -14.07 7.87 14.59
CA LYS A 62 -12.87 8.70 14.46
C LYS A 62 -11.73 8.09 15.25
N MET A 63 -10.62 7.81 14.59
CA MET A 63 -9.40 7.29 15.18
C MET A 63 -8.24 8.22 14.86
N ALA A 64 -7.34 8.40 15.82
CA ALA A 64 -6.11 9.14 15.60
C ALA A 64 -4.93 8.39 16.24
N SER A 65 -3.83 8.30 15.50
CA SER A 65 -2.52 7.88 15.99
C SER A 65 -1.58 9.06 15.87
N VAL A 66 -0.86 9.37 16.94
CA VAL A 66 0.05 10.53 17.01
C VAL A 66 1.36 10.09 17.62
N ALA A 67 2.47 10.35 16.93
CA ALA A 67 3.80 10.12 17.46
C ALA A 67 4.04 11.07 18.65
N THR A 68 4.53 10.53 19.76
CA THR A 68 4.83 11.30 20.98
C THR A 68 6.30 11.66 21.10
N ALA A 69 7.18 10.95 20.40
CA ALA A 69 8.62 11.18 20.35
C ALA A 69 9.18 10.71 19.00
N PHE A 70 10.31 11.28 18.60
CA PHE A 70 11.05 10.89 17.41
C PHE A 70 12.54 11.01 17.71
N ASP A 71 13.24 9.89 17.62
CA ASP A 71 14.68 9.80 17.83
C ASP A 71 15.32 9.19 16.59
N GLU A 72 16.25 9.94 15.99
CA GLU A 72 17.02 9.49 14.83
C GLU A 72 18.34 8.88 15.29
N GLY A 73 18.61 7.65 14.87
CA GLY A 73 19.85 6.96 15.21
C GLY A 73 19.87 5.50 14.79
N LYS A 74 20.96 4.83 15.13
CA LYS A 74 21.09 3.39 14.93
C LYS A 74 20.18 2.66 15.92
N VAL A 75 19.31 1.80 15.41
CA VAL A 75 18.51 0.87 16.21
C VAL A 75 19.34 -0.38 16.50
N ASP A 76 19.22 -0.93 17.71
CA ASP A 76 19.90 -2.16 18.11
C ASP A 76 19.33 -3.38 17.37
N ASP A 77 20.19 -4.33 17.01
CA ASP A 77 19.82 -5.53 16.25
C ASP A 77 18.80 -6.41 17.00
N THR A 78 18.74 -6.30 18.34
CA THR A 78 17.77 -7.02 19.18
C THR A 78 16.32 -6.69 18.86
N PHE A 79 16.01 -5.47 18.39
CA PHE A 79 14.66 -5.09 18.00
C PHE A 79 14.19 -5.78 16.70
N PHE A 80 15.11 -6.36 15.93
CA PHE A 80 14.82 -7.12 14.72
C PHE A 80 14.83 -8.63 14.94
N GLN A 81 15.04 -9.08 16.19
CA GLN A 81 14.95 -10.50 16.52
C GLN A 81 13.49 -10.94 16.63
N HIS A 82 13.21 -12.17 16.20
CA HIS A 82 11.88 -12.75 16.34
C HIS A 82 11.50 -12.87 17.84
N PRO A 83 10.27 -12.49 18.23
CA PRO A 83 9.78 -12.72 19.59
C PRO A 83 9.80 -14.21 19.94
N ALA A 84 10.13 -14.53 21.18
CA ALA A 84 10.11 -15.91 21.66
C ALA A 84 8.71 -16.53 21.46
N GLY A 85 8.66 -17.76 20.95
CA GLY A 85 7.41 -18.49 20.71
C GLY A 85 6.71 -18.19 19.39
N ILE A 86 7.27 -17.34 18.53
CA ILE A 86 6.80 -17.16 17.14
C ILE A 86 7.73 -17.93 16.20
N GLU A 87 7.19 -18.94 15.52
CA GLU A 87 7.92 -19.66 14.47
C GLU A 87 7.69 -18.97 13.12
N ALA A 88 8.77 -18.56 12.46
CA ALA A 88 8.69 -18.04 11.10
C ALA A 88 8.45 -19.21 10.13
N VAL A 89 7.25 -19.31 9.58
CA VAL A 89 6.91 -20.33 8.58
C VAL A 89 7.00 -19.72 7.18
N HIS A 90 7.82 -20.32 6.33
CA HIS A 90 7.88 -19.92 4.93
C HIS A 90 6.73 -20.55 4.14
N ASP A 91 5.74 -19.74 3.79
CA ASP A 91 4.71 -20.09 2.82
C ASP A 91 5.26 -19.94 1.40
N ARG A 92 5.64 -21.08 0.81
CA ARG A 92 6.22 -21.12 -0.55
C ARG A 92 5.24 -20.63 -1.61
N GLN A 93 3.95 -20.92 -1.45
CA GLN A 93 2.95 -20.52 -2.43
C GLN A 93 2.78 -19.00 -2.43
N ALA A 94 2.72 -18.39 -1.25
CA ALA A 94 2.67 -16.94 -1.11
C ALA A 94 3.94 -16.26 -1.65
N ASP A 95 5.13 -16.82 -1.39
CA ASP A 95 6.40 -16.31 -1.91
C ASP A 95 6.47 -16.41 -3.45
N GLU A 96 6.11 -17.56 -4.03
CA GLU A 96 6.06 -17.75 -5.49
C GLU A 96 5.07 -16.80 -6.17
N MET A 97 3.91 -16.59 -5.56
CA MET A 97 2.91 -15.64 -6.04
C MET A 97 3.47 -14.21 -6.00
N SER A 98 4.10 -13.83 -4.89
CA SER A 98 4.75 -12.51 -4.72
C SER A 98 5.86 -12.28 -5.75
N ARG A 99 6.69 -13.30 -6.03
CA ARG A 99 7.73 -13.24 -7.07
C ARG A 99 7.15 -13.06 -8.45
N THR A 100 6.07 -13.77 -8.76
CA THR A 100 5.34 -13.64 -10.03
C THR A 100 4.82 -12.23 -10.20
N MET A 101 4.13 -11.68 -9.19
CA MET A 101 3.62 -10.31 -9.22
C MET A 101 4.74 -9.27 -9.40
N ALA A 102 5.84 -9.41 -8.66
CA ALA A 102 6.99 -8.53 -8.78
C ALA A 102 7.59 -8.56 -10.19
N THR A 103 7.72 -9.75 -10.78
CA THR A 103 8.26 -9.92 -12.15
C THR A 103 7.37 -9.26 -13.19
N GLN A 104 6.04 -9.44 -13.09
CA GLN A 104 5.07 -8.80 -13.98
C GLN A 104 5.12 -7.27 -13.86
N THR A 105 5.19 -6.77 -12.63
CA THR A 105 5.29 -5.33 -12.34
C THR A 105 6.57 -4.74 -12.95
N MET A 106 7.70 -5.43 -12.79
CA MET A 106 8.97 -5.01 -13.40
C MET A 106 8.91 -5.02 -14.93
N ALA A 107 8.28 -6.03 -15.54
CA ALA A 107 8.12 -6.10 -17.00
C ALA A 107 7.30 -4.91 -17.51
N MET A 108 6.20 -4.58 -16.84
CA MET A 108 5.37 -3.42 -17.15
C MET A 108 6.13 -2.09 -17.02
N LEU A 109 6.88 -1.90 -15.93
CA LEU A 109 7.66 -0.67 -15.71
C LEU A 109 8.81 -0.47 -16.71
N LYS A 110 9.24 -1.56 -17.37
CA LYS A 110 10.23 -1.53 -18.46
C LYS A 110 9.60 -1.26 -19.83
N ASP A 111 8.33 -1.58 -20.03
CA ASP A 111 7.59 -1.27 -21.26
C ASP A 111 7.29 0.25 -21.34
N PRO A 112 7.75 0.97 -22.37
CA PRO A 112 7.47 2.40 -22.53
C PRO A 112 5.98 2.73 -22.67
N ASP A 113 5.13 1.79 -23.13
CA ASP A 113 3.67 1.95 -23.23
C ASP A 113 2.91 1.15 -22.16
N GLY A 114 3.60 0.52 -21.20
CA GLY A 114 2.98 -0.30 -20.17
C GLY A 114 1.92 0.42 -19.35
N MET A 115 2.10 1.73 -19.11
CA MET A 115 1.16 2.59 -18.39
C MET A 115 -0.14 2.87 -19.16
N LYS A 116 -0.07 3.05 -20.48
CA LYS A 116 -1.27 3.27 -21.31
C LYS A 116 -2.17 2.03 -21.34
N LYS A 117 -1.56 0.84 -21.27
CA LYS A 117 -2.28 -0.44 -21.20
C LYS A 117 -3.01 -0.59 -19.86
N MET A 118 -2.46 -0.04 -18.76
CA MET A 118 -3.12 0.00 -17.45
C MET A 118 -4.33 0.92 -17.43
N GLU A 119 -4.21 2.12 -18.02
CA GLU A 119 -5.32 3.09 -18.15
C GLU A 119 -6.50 2.53 -18.98
N GLN A 120 -6.24 1.55 -19.84
CA GLN A 120 -7.24 0.86 -20.68
C GLN A 120 -7.86 -0.38 -20.01
N GLY A 121 -7.68 -0.55 -18.70
CA GLY A 121 -8.37 -1.60 -17.92
C GLY A 121 -7.51 -2.80 -17.56
N ALA A 122 -6.19 -2.77 -17.80
CA ALA A 122 -5.31 -3.80 -17.21
C ALA A 122 -5.06 -3.47 -15.74
N THR A 123 -5.82 -4.10 -14.85
CA THR A 123 -5.56 -4.09 -13.41
C THR A 123 -4.17 -4.67 -13.12
N ILE A 124 -3.40 -4.02 -12.26
CA ILE A 124 -2.22 -4.65 -11.66
C ILE A 124 -2.76 -5.76 -10.74
N PRO A 125 -2.40 -7.04 -10.96
CA PRO A 125 -2.78 -8.10 -10.04
C PRO A 125 -2.25 -7.74 -8.63
N GLY A 126 -3.17 -7.54 -7.69
CA GLY A 126 -2.85 -7.24 -6.28
C GLY A 126 -2.79 -5.76 -5.86
N LEU A 127 -3.08 -4.79 -6.75
CA LEU A 127 -3.04 -3.35 -6.42
C LEU A 127 -4.30 -2.56 -6.82
N GLY A 128 -5.35 -3.23 -7.29
CA GLY A 128 -6.66 -2.60 -7.51
C GLY A 128 -7.36 -2.27 -6.18
N PRO A 129 -8.26 -1.25 -6.14
CA PRO A 129 -9.30 -1.21 -5.13
C PRO A 129 -9.96 -2.59 -5.11
N GLY A 130 -10.28 -3.11 -3.92
CA GLY A 130 -11.01 -4.36 -3.76
C GLY A 130 -12.44 -4.26 -4.32
N GLU A 131 -12.56 -4.13 -5.63
CA GLU A 131 -13.74 -4.49 -6.39
C GLU A 131 -13.52 -5.94 -6.80
N GLY A 132 -14.38 -6.81 -6.26
CA GLY A 132 -14.36 -8.24 -6.54
C GLY A 132 -14.24 -8.47 -8.03
N ASN A 133 -13.11 -9.06 -8.43
CA ASN A 133 -12.95 -9.54 -9.79
C ASN A 133 -13.97 -10.67 -9.98
N GLU A 134 -14.46 -10.85 -11.21
CA GLU A 134 -15.39 -11.91 -11.63
C GLU A 134 -14.94 -13.32 -11.17
N THR A 135 -13.64 -13.49 -10.89
CA THR A 135 -13.05 -14.66 -10.24
C THR A 135 -13.60 -14.99 -8.84
N ASP A 136 -14.06 -14.00 -8.06
CA ASP A 136 -14.69 -14.23 -6.75
C ASP A 136 -16.09 -14.83 -6.90
N GLN A 137 -16.83 -14.43 -7.95
CA GLN A 137 -18.14 -15.03 -8.27
C GLN A 137 -18.00 -16.47 -8.77
N GLU A 138 -17.05 -16.73 -9.66
CA GLU A 138 -16.80 -18.10 -10.16
C GLU A 138 -16.29 -19.03 -9.05
N MET A 139 -15.48 -18.52 -8.11
CA MET A 139 -14.96 -19.29 -6.98
C MET A 139 -16.07 -19.58 -5.95
N MET A 140 -16.96 -18.62 -5.69
CA MET A 140 -18.14 -18.81 -4.83
C MET A 140 -19.14 -19.82 -5.42
N ASP A 141 -19.39 -19.77 -6.73
CA ASP A 141 -20.26 -20.72 -7.42
C ASP A 141 -19.69 -22.15 -7.41
N GLN A 142 -18.36 -22.29 -7.46
CA GLN A 142 -17.69 -23.58 -7.35
C GLN A 142 -17.80 -24.15 -5.93
N VAL A 143 -17.65 -23.33 -4.89
CA VAL A 143 -17.81 -23.74 -3.48
C VAL A 143 -19.25 -24.16 -3.18
N ASP A 144 -20.25 -23.45 -3.70
CA ASP A 144 -21.67 -23.77 -3.47
C ASP A 144 -22.08 -25.11 -4.11
N ARG A 145 -21.45 -25.47 -5.25
CA ARG A 145 -21.64 -26.79 -5.88
C ARG A 145 -21.04 -27.94 -5.07
N ILE A 146 -19.91 -27.72 -4.42
CA ILE A 146 -19.25 -28.74 -3.58
C ILE A 146 -20.03 -28.95 -2.29
N MET A 147 -20.63 -27.89 -1.73
CA MET A 147 -21.43 -27.98 -0.49
C MET A 147 -22.83 -28.59 -0.67
N ARG A 148 -23.36 -28.59 -1.90
CA ARG A 148 -24.64 -29.24 -2.24
C ARG A 148 -24.50 -30.67 -2.77
N GLY A 149 -23.28 -31.21 -2.81
CA GLY A 149 -22.97 -32.59 -3.18
C GLY A 149 -22.83 -33.49 -1.98
#